data_AF-A0A9E1P9E7-F1
#
_entry.id   AF-A0A9E1P9E7-F1
#
_cell.length_a   1.000
_cell.length_b   1.000
_cell.length_c   1.000
_cell.angle_alpha   90.00
_cell.angle_beta   90.00
_cell.angle_gamma   90.00
#
_symmetry.space_group_name_H-M   'P 1'
#
loop_
_entity.id
_entity.type
_entity.pdbx_description
1 polymer ?
#
loop_
_entity_poly.entity_id
_entity_poly.type
_entity_poly.pdbx_seq_one_letter_code
_entity_poly.pdbx_strand_id
1 'polypeptide(L)'
;VLSAEENPFEEHAEIHRTDYVEFILEPFQSVEYKYLMDLDAPMIFSWVADGEVYYDMHAEPAGLGEEYAESFEQGNADRRMGSFHAPFAGIHGWFWENRSLNTIVVEVYSSGYYQTSTVFRDGGDYERVIEPVAE
;
A
#
# COMPACT_ATOMS: atom_id res chain seq x y z
N VAL A 1 1.21 -34.67 -7.17
CA VAL A 1 1.46 -33.22 -6.95
C VAL A 1 1.01 -32.53 -8.22
N LEU A 2 0.34 -31.37 -8.12
CA LEU A 2 -0.14 -30.63 -9.30
C LEU A 2 1.04 -30.19 -10.17
N SER A 3 0.77 -29.95 -11.45
CA SER A 3 1.74 -29.33 -12.36
C SER A 3 2.01 -27.89 -11.91
N ALA A 4 3.15 -27.30 -12.31
CA ALA A 4 3.48 -25.92 -11.94
C ALA A 4 2.41 -24.91 -12.41
N GLU A 5 1.78 -25.15 -13.56
CA GLU A 5 0.73 -24.27 -14.11
C GLU A 5 -0.61 -24.37 -13.39
N GLU A 6 -0.87 -25.48 -12.70
CA GLU A 6 -2.12 -25.72 -11.95
C GLU A 6 -1.91 -25.59 -10.45
N ASN A 7 -0.68 -25.34 -10.00
CA ASN A 7 -0.35 -25.30 -8.58
C ASN A 7 -0.70 -23.92 -8.00
N PRO A 8 -1.68 -23.82 -7.08
CA PRO A 8 -2.03 -22.56 -6.44
C PRO A 8 -1.00 -22.13 -5.38
N PHE A 9 0.04 -22.93 -5.15
CA PHE A 9 1.12 -22.61 -4.23
C PHE A 9 2.23 -21.86 -4.95
N GLU A 10 2.42 -20.61 -4.53
CA GLU A 10 3.54 -19.75 -4.90
C GLU A 10 4.56 -19.74 -3.76
N GLU A 11 5.77 -20.21 -4.05
CA GLU A 11 6.88 -20.16 -3.09
C GLU A 11 7.59 -18.81 -3.18
N HIS A 12 7.81 -18.15 -2.05
CA HIS A 12 8.63 -16.96 -1.94
C HIS A 12 9.90 -17.25 -1.13
N ALA A 13 11.01 -16.63 -1.54
CA ALA A 13 12.32 -16.83 -0.90
C ALA A 13 12.47 -16.09 0.44
N GLU A 14 11.64 -15.08 0.68
CA GLU A 14 11.65 -14.29 1.91
C GLU A 14 10.48 -14.66 2.82
N ILE A 15 10.64 -14.41 4.12
CA ILE A 15 9.53 -14.44 5.06
C ILE A 15 8.69 -13.17 4.85
N HIS A 16 7.37 -13.33 4.75
CA HIS A 16 6.46 -12.20 4.58
C HIS A 16 6.54 -11.22 5.75
N ARG A 17 6.02 -10.02 5.51
CA ARG A 17 5.99 -8.91 6.47
C ARG A 17 4.55 -8.51 6.74
N THR A 18 4.36 -7.80 7.85
CA THR A 18 3.08 -7.20 8.23
C THR A 18 3.33 -5.76 8.66
N ASP A 19 2.47 -4.85 8.22
CA ASP A 19 2.48 -3.46 8.66
C ASP A 19 1.11 -3.06 9.20
N TYR A 20 1.16 -2.21 10.24
CA TYR A 20 0.03 -1.51 10.79
C TYR A 20 0.42 -0.06 11.03
N VAL A 21 -0.40 0.84 10.50
CA VAL A 21 -0.27 2.28 10.76
C VAL A 21 -1.61 2.89 11.08
N GLU A 22 -1.58 3.84 12.02
CA GLU A 22 -2.69 4.73 12.33
C GLU A 22 -2.19 6.16 12.15
N PHE A 23 -2.96 6.97 11.43
CA PHE A 23 -2.62 8.37 11.25
C PHE A 23 -3.85 9.27 11.19
N ILE A 24 -3.62 10.54 11.53
CA ILE A 24 -4.62 11.59 11.46
C ILE A 24 -4.48 12.35 10.15
N LEU A 25 -5.61 12.68 9.53
CA LEU A 25 -5.72 13.68 8.48
C LEU A 25 -6.55 14.86 8.99
N GLU A 26 -5.89 16.00 9.22
CA GLU A 26 -6.57 17.28 9.42
C GLU A 26 -7.31 17.72 8.13
N PRO A 27 -8.19 18.73 8.20
CA PRO A 27 -8.85 19.24 7.01
C PRO A 27 -7.88 19.55 5.87
N PHE A 28 -8.14 18.95 4.70
CA PHE A 28 -7.35 19.11 3.48
C PHE A 28 -5.92 18.56 3.55
N GLN A 29 -5.60 17.73 4.55
CA GLN A 29 -4.36 16.96 4.56
C GLN A 29 -4.47 15.70 3.71
N SER A 30 -3.31 15.27 3.23
CA SER A 30 -3.12 13.99 2.58
C SER A 30 -1.89 13.26 3.14
N VAL A 31 -1.88 11.96 2.93
CA VAL A 31 -0.72 11.11 3.16
C VAL A 31 -0.74 9.97 2.17
N GLU A 32 0.42 9.43 1.89
CA GLU A 32 0.55 8.25 1.09
C GLU A 32 1.53 7.26 1.72
N TYR A 33 1.17 5.98 1.67
CA TYR A 33 2.02 4.87 2.05
C TYR A 33 2.20 3.97 0.84
N LYS A 34 3.44 3.85 0.36
CA LYS A 34 3.82 2.91 -0.69
C LYS A 34 4.75 1.85 -0.15
N TYR A 35 4.64 0.64 -0.65
CA TYR A 35 5.46 -0.51 -0.30
C TYR A 35 6.33 -0.90 -1.49
N LEU A 36 7.62 -1.12 -1.24
CA LEU A 36 8.53 -1.64 -2.25
C LEU A 36 8.24 -3.13 -2.49
N MET A 37 7.81 -3.45 -3.71
CA MET A 37 7.38 -4.78 -4.11
C MET A 37 8.06 -5.19 -5.42
N ASP A 38 8.42 -6.47 -5.52
CA ASP A 38 8.85 -7.09 -6.76
C ASP A 38 7.65 -7.42 -7.65
N LEU A 39 7.91 -7.66 -8.94
CA LEU A 39 6.88 -8.12 -9.89
C LEU A 39 6.15 -9.35 -9.33
N ASP A 40 4.82 -9.32 -9.43
CA ASP A 40 3.86 -10.35 -9.01
C ASP A 40 3.80 -10.60 -7.51
N ALA A 41 4.60 -9.91 -6.69
CA ALA A 41 4.60 -10.09 -5.25
C ALA A 41 3.19 -9.83 -4.67
N PRO A 42 2.63 -10.77 -3.86
CA PRO A 42 1.29 -10.62 -3.32
C PRO A 42 1.30 -9.80 -2.02
N MET A 43 0.27 -8.99 -1.86
CA MET A 43 -0.08 -8.27 -0.64
C MET A 43 -1.58 -8.36 -0.39
N ILE A 44 -1.98 -8.70 0.83
CA ILE A 44 -3.33 -8.44 1.33
C ILE A 44 -3.35 -7.14 2.10
N PHE A 45 -4.45 -6.41 2.00
CA PHE A 45 -4.61 -5.13 2.67
C PHE A 45 -6.02 -4.93 3.19
N SER A 46 -6.13 -4.05 4.19
CA SER A 46 -7.37 -3.45 4.62
C SER A 46 -7.07 -2.07 5.17
N TRP A 47 -7.89 -1.08 4.87
CA TRP A 47 -7.88 0.19 5.56
C TRP A 47 -9.29 0.61 5.94
N VAL A 48 -9.40 1.31 7.05
CA VAL A 48 -10.64 1.86 7.59
C VAL A 48 -10.39 3.27 8.09
N ALA A 49 -11.38 4.14 7.91
CA ALA A 49 -11.36 5.50 8.38
C ALA A 49 -12.64 5.79 9.18
N ASP A 50 -12.56 6.68 10.16
CA ASP A 50 -13.73 7.14 10.93
C ASP A 50 -14.54 8.23 10.20
N GLY A 51 -14.15 8.55 8.96
CA GLY A 51 -14.83 9.46 8.04
C GLY A 51 -14.52 9.12 6.58
N GLU A 52 -15.25 9.73 5.64
CA GLU A 52 -15.00 9.56 4.21
C GLU A 52 -13.70 10.26 3.79
N VAL A 53 -12.82 9.53 3.10
CA VAL A 53 -11.60 10.06 2.48
C VAL A 53 -11.65 9.83 0.97
N TYR A 54 -11.02 10.72 0.22
CA TYR A 54 -10.64 10.40 -1.15
C TYR A 54 -9.43 9.47 -1.09
N TYR A 55 -9.40 8.46 -1.96
CA TYR A 55 -8.28 7.54 -2.08
C TYR A 55 -7.89 7.32 -3.54
N ASP A 56 -6.62 6.98 -3.75
CA ASP A 56 -6.09 6.46 -5.01
C ASP A 56 -5.07 5.35 -4.71
N MET A 57 -5.35 4.15 -5.22
CA MET A 57 -4.44 3.01 -5.21
C MET A 57 -3.65 3.04 -6.51
N HIS A 58 -2.36 3.32 -6.42
CA HIS A 58 -1.50 3.48 -7.58
C HIS A 58 -0.06 3.03 -7.30
N ALA A 59 0.74 2.93 -8.36
CA ALA A 59 2.12 2.49 -8.24
C ALA A 59 3.04 3.22 -9.22
N GLU A 60 4.31 3.32 -8.84
CA GLU A 60 5.39 3.86 -9.66
C GLU A 60 6.40 2.75 -9.98
N PRO A 61 6.70 2.50 -11.27
CA PRO A 61 7.72 1.54 -11.64
C PRO A 61 9.10 1.95 -11.15
N ALA A 62 9.89 0.97 -10.72
CA ALA A 62 11.25 1.20 -10.25
C ALA A 62 12.11 1.90 -11.32
N GLY A 63 12.70 3.04 -10.94
CA GLY A 63 13.62 3.79 -11.80
C GLY A 63 12.96 4.63 -12.90
N LEU A 64 11.63 4.71 -12.96
CA LEU A 64 10.93 5.51 -13.98
C LEU A 64 10.36 6.85 -13.47
N GLY A 65 10.28 7.10 -12.17
CA GLY A 65 9.79 8.38 -11.64
C GLY A 65 8.27 8.51 -11.68
N GLU A 66 7.76 9.55 -11.01
CA GLU A 66 6.33 9.74 -10.72
C GLU A 66 5.47 9.92 -11.99
N GLU A 67 6.04 10.41 -13.10
CA GLU A 67 5.29 10.62 -14.34
C GLU A 67 4.83 9.31 -15.01
N TYR A 68 5.34 8.17 -14.55
CA TYR A 68 4.93 6.83 -14.99
C TYR A 68 4.02 6.14 -13.95
N ALA A 69 3.43 6.89 -13.02
CA ALA A 69 2.48 6.34 -12.08
C ALA A 69 1.25 5.76 -12.79
N GLU A 70 0.82 4.57 -12.36
CA GLU A 70 -0.39 3.89 -12.83
C GLU A 70 -1.40 3.76 -11.69
N SER A 71 -2.59 4.35 -11.85
CA SER A 71 -3.71 4.20 -10.91
C SER A 71 -4.57 2.99 -11.23
N PHE A 72 -4.92 2.21 -10.22
CA PHE A 72 -5.70 0.97 -10.32
C PHE A 72 -7.11 1.11 -9.72
N GLU A 73 -7.26 1.88 -8.66
CA GLU A 73 -8.57 2.17 -8.06
C GLU A 73 -8.57 3.53 -7.37
N GLN A 74 -9.57 4.36 -7.65
CA GLN A 74 -9.75 5.65 -7.00
C GLN A 74 -11.22 5.89 -6.65
N GLY A 75 -11.47 6.68 -5.61
CA GLY A 75 -12.84 7.00 -5.21
C GLY A 75 -12.92 7.71 -3.88
N ASN A 76 -14.14 7.77 -3.32
CA ASN A 76 -14.36 8.21 -1.95
C ASN A 76 -14.96 7.03 -1.17
N ALA A 77 -14.42 6.75 0.01
CA ALA A 77 -14.91 5.71 0.90
C ALA A 77 -14.37 5.86 2.32
N ASP A 78 -14.96 5.12 3.26
CA ASP A 78 -14.48 4.97 4.63
C ASP A 78 -13.69 3.67 4.84
N ARG A 79 -13.66 2.77 3.85
CA ARG A 79 -12.91 1.50 3.93
C ARG A 79 -12.64 0.89 2.56
N ARG A 80 -11.53 0.16 2.43
CA ARG A 80 -11.30 -0.85 1.38
C ARG A 80 -10.52 -2.03 1.95
N MET A 81 -10.62 -3.15 1.25
CA MET A 81 -9.87 -4.37 1.52
C MET A 81 -9.57 -5.06 0.20
N GLY A 82 -8.62 -5.99 0.20
CA GLY A 82 -8.40 -6.83 -0.96
C GLY A 82 -7.08 -7.57 -0.93
N SER A 83 -6.81 -8.22 -2.06
CA SER A 83 -5.50 -8.76 -2.42
C SER A 83 -4.99 -8.00 -3.64
N PHE A 84 -3.71 -7.69 -3.66
CA PHE A 84 -3.00 -7.00 -4.72
C PHE A 84 -1.79 -7.81 -5.13
N HIS A 85 -1.56 -7.94 -6.44
CA HIS A 85 -0.34 -8.51 -7.01
C HIS A 85 0.32 -7.41 -7.83
N ALA A 86 1.59 -7.13 -7.54
CA ALA A 86 2.30 -6.03 -8.18
C ALA A 86 2.46 -6.28 -9.69
N PRO A 87 1.95 -5.41 -10.58
CA PRO A 87 2.07 -5.60 -12.03
C PRO A 87 3.50 -5.38 -12.56
N PHE A 88 4.38 -4.80 -11.73
CA PHE A 88 5.78 -4.55 -12.02
C PHE A 88 6.56 -4.40 -10.71
N ALA A 89 7.90 -4.40 -10.78
CA ALA A 89 8.72 -4.04 -9.64
C ALA A 89 8.68 -2.52 -9.42
N GLY A 90 8.51 -2.06 -8.17
CA GLY A 90 8.34 -0.65 -7.87
C GLY A 90 7.70 -0.40 -6.50
N ILE A 91 7.23 0.83 -6.29
CA ILE A 91 6.53 1.21 -5.07
C ILE A 91 5.03 1.28 -5.32
N HIS A 92 4.25 0.57 -4.49
CA HIS A 92 2.81 0.38 -4.69
C HIS A 92 2.07 0.73 -3.42
N GLY A 93 0.95 1.44 -3.50
CA GLY A 93 0.20 1.72 -2.29
C GLY A 93 -0.98 2.63 -2.51
N TRP A 94 -1.29 3.39 -1.47
CA TRP A 94 -2.48 4.23 -1.42
C TRP A 94 -2.11 5.64 -1.01
N PHE A 95 -2.70 6.57 -1.73
CA PHE A 95 -2.89 7.94 -1.34
C PHE A 95 -4.25 8.08 -0.64
N TRP A 96 -4.28 8.83 0.47
CA TRP A 96 -5.51 9.26 1.13
C TRP A 96 -5.52 10.77 1.31
N GLU A 97 -6.66 11.39 1.05
CA GLU A 97 -6.88 12.83 1.25
C GLU A 97 -8.21 13.07 1.98
N ASN A 98 -8.13 13.88 3.03
CA ASN A 98 -9.31 14.36 3.73
C ASN A 98 -9.82 15.65 3.07
N ARG A 99 -10.91 15.54 2.31
CA ARG A 99 -11.55 16.71 1.65
C ARG A 99 -12.61 17.40 2.51
N SER A 100 -12.72 17.03 3.78
CA SER A 100 -13.70 17.55 4.72
C SER A 100 -13.10 18.59 5.68
N LEU A 101 -13.96 19.18 6.53
CA LEU A 101 -13.55 20.09 7.62
C LEU A 101 -13.38 19.38 8.97
N ASN A 102 -13.64 18.08 9.03
CA ASN A 102 -13.45 17.28 10.24
C ASN A 102 -12.06 16.64 10.22
N THR A 103 -11.49 16.39 11.39
CA THR A 103 -10.33 15.50 11.51
C THR A 103 -10.78 14.06 11.29
N ILE A 104 -10.00 13.29 10.52
CA ILE A 104 -10.25 11.87 10.24
C ILE A 104 -9.06 11.04 10.72
N VAL A 105 -9.35 9.92 11.39
CA VAL A 105 -8.37 8.88 11.72
C VAL A 105 -8.47 7.77 10.68
N VAL A 106 -7.33 7.35 10.14
CA VAL A 106 -7.23 6.23 9.20
C VAL A 106 -6.30 5.18 9.78
N GLU A 107 -6.75 3.93 9.73
CA GLU A 107 -5.98 2.75 10.09
C GLU A 107 -5.73 1.91 8.84
N VAL A 108 -4.50 1.45 8.64
CA VAL A 108 -4.09 0.63 7.51
C VAL A 108 -3.40 -0.62 8.03
N TYR A 109 -3.79 -1.75 7.45
CA TYR A 109 -3.28 -3.08 7.74
C TYR A 109 -2.83 -3.70 6.43
N SER A 110 -1.59 -4.19 6.38
CA SER A 110 -1.10 -4.91 5.20
C SER A 110 -0.28 -6.13 5.62
N SER A 111 -0.25 -7.14 4.77
CA SER A 111 0.68 -8.26 4.90
C SER A 111 1.03 -8.81 3.53
N GLY A 112 2.29 -9.11 3.29
CA GLY A 112 2.75 -9.54 1.97
C GLY A 112 4.26 -9.61 1.87
N TYR A 113 4.73 -9.74 0.63
CA TYR A 113 6.16 -9.79 0.30
C TYR A 113 6.64 -8.44 -0.21
N TYR A 114 6.75 -7.50 0.72
CA TYR A 114 7.40 -6.20 0.53
C TYR A 114 8.55 -6.05 1.52
N GLN A 115 9.45 -5.10 1.30
CA GLN A 115 10.65 -4.90 2.14
C GLN A 115 10.59 -3.61 2.96
N THR A 116 10.27 -2.50 2.30
CA THR A 116 10.20 -1.16 2.91
C THR A 116 8.87 -0.50 2.59
N SER A 117 8.52 0.51 3.39
CA SER A 117 7.43 1.43 3.10
C SER A 117 7.95 2.87 3.02
N THR A 118 7.71 3.53 1.89
CA THR A 118 7.93 4.98 1.74
C THR A 118 6.64 5.71 2.08
N VAL A 119 6.76 6.69 2.98
CA VAL A 119 5.65 7.55 3.41
C VAL A 119 5.84 8.93 2.83
N PHE A 120 4.86 9.43 2.08
CA PHE A 120 4.83 10.80 1.56
C PHE A 120 3.84 11.63 2.37
N ARG A 121 4.32 12.69 3.01
CA ARG A 121 3.52 13.52 3.90
C ARG A 121 4.07 14.94 4.01
N ASP A 122 3.19 15.93 4.06
CA ASP A 122 3.52 17.34 4.35
C ASP A 122 4.65 17.93 3.47
N GLY A 123 4.74 17.45 2.21
CA GLY A 123 5.73 17.91 1.23
C GLY A 123 7.11 17.27 1.34
N GLY A 124 7.27 16.21 2.13
CA GLY A 124 8.47 15.38 2.17
C GLY A 124 8.14 13.89 2.19
N ASP A 125 9.19 13.08 2.27
CA ASP A 125 9.11 11.64 2.32
C ASP A 125 10.11 11.04 3.31
N TYR A 126 9.79 9.85 3.82
CA TYR A 126 10.72 9.03 4.59
C TYR A 126 10.44 7.55 4.41
N GLU A 127 11.50 6.75 4.49
CA GLU A 127 11.41 5.29 4.39
C GLU A 127 11.32 4.64 5.78
N ARG A 128 10.53 3.57 5.85
CA ARG A 128 10.39 2.67 6.99
C ARG A 128 10.83 1.28 6.56
N VAL A 129 11.77 0.70 7.30
CA VAL A 129 12.06 -0.73 7.20
C VAL A 129 10.96 -1.50 7.90
N ILE A 130 10.40 -2.52 7.22
CA ILE A 130 9.46 -3.44 7.84
C ILE A 130 10.22 -4.75 8.11
N GLU A 131 10.15 -5.23 9.34
CA GLU A 131 10.79 -6.48 9.72
C GLU A 131 9.95 -7.68 9.27
N PRO A 132 10.59 -8.79 8.86
CA PRO A 132 9.89 -10.05 8.66
C PRO A 132 9.15 -10.53 9.90
N VAL A 133 8.06 -11.28 9.72
CA VAL A 133 7.29 -11.80 10.86
C VAL A 133 8.03 -12.89 11.67
N ALA A 134 9.16 -13.39 11.14
CA ALA A 134 10.03 -14.38 11.76
C ALA A 134 11.47 -14.27 11.23
N GLU A 135 12.43 -14.84 11.97
CA GLU A 135 13.86 -14.90 11.63
C GLU A 135 14.23 -16.12 10.76
#